data_AF-A0A382MSA9-F1
#
_entry.id   AF-A0A382MSA9-F1
#
_cell.length_a   1.000
_cell.length_b   1.000
_cell.length_c   1.000
_cell.angle_alpha   90.00
_cell.angle_beta   90.00
_cell.angle_gamma   90.00
#
_symmetry.space_group_name_H-M   'P 1'
#
loop_
_entity.id
_entity.type
_entity.pdbx_description
1 polymer ?
#
loop_
_entity_poly.entity_id
_entity_poly.type
_entity_poly.pdbx_seq_one_letter_code
_entity_poly.pdbx_strand_id
1 'polypeptide(L)'
;MDLNLFCRKISIEMGSSMEIREKLDNFMGHLNNSMEKPDGYFYDYTTRGSKYYKIIMNSHGSRSVYCFVDKRNGDIFKSAGWNSPAKGVRGSVINPSSYTHSDWSGGWLYKIFGNSYNGTGNTIG
;
A
#
# COMPACT_ATOMS: atom_id res chain seq x y z
N MET A 1 -18.26 -17.27 28.87
CA MET A 1 -17.57 -17.02 27.58
C MET A 1 -17.32 -18.37 26.94
N ASP A 2 -17.80 -18.61 25.73
CA ASP A 2 -17.59 -19.89 25.04
C ASP A 2 -16.18 -19.94 24.45
N LEU A 3 -15.31 -20.76 25.04
CA LEU A 3 -13.92 -20.92 24.58
C LEU A 3 -13.83 -21.39 23.12
N ASN A 4 -14.82 -22.13 22.63
CA ASN A 4 -14.83 -22.62 21.24
C ASN A 4 -15.05 -21.50 20.23
N LEU A 5 -15.92 -20.55 20.56
CA LEU A 5 -16.19 -19.38 19.72
C LEU A 5 -14.99 -18.42 19.66
N PHE A 6 -14.27 -18.28 20.78
CA PHE A 6 -13.06 -17.45 20.85
C PHE A 6 -11.91 -18.05 20.03
N CYS A 7 -11.63 -19.34 20.18
CA CYS A 7 -10.60 -20.03 19.40
C CYS A 7 -10.89 -20.02 17.88
N ARG A 8 -12.16 -20.17 17.48
CA ARG A 8 -12.55 -20.05 16.06
C ARG A 8 -12.31 -18.64 15.52
N LYS A 9 -12.69 -17.60 16.27
CA LYS A 9 -12.43 -16.21 15.86
C LYS A 9 -10.93 -15.93 15.70
N ILE A 10 -10.10 -16.37 16.65
CA ILE A 10 -8.65 -16.21 16.56
C ILE A 10 -8.08 -16.93 15.33
N SER A 11 -8.48 -18.19 15.07
CA SER A 11 -7.97 -18.92 13.90
C SER A 11 -8.35 -18.23 12.58
N ILE A 12 -9.57 -17.69 12.47
CA ILE A 12 -10.02 -16.98 11.26
C ILE A 12 -9.27 -15.66 11.10
N GLU A 13 -9.11 -14.87 12.18
CA GLU A 13 -8.35 -13.62 12.14
C GLU A 13 -6.87 -13.84 11.83
N MET A 14 -6.24 -14.85 12.44
CA MET A 14 -4.87 -15.22 12.15
C MET A 14 -4.70 -15.69 10.70
N GLY A 15 -5.63 -16.51 10.18
CA GLY A 15 -5.63 -16.96 8.78
C GLY A 15 -5.74 -15.81 7.79
N SER A 16 -6.70 -14.90 7.98
CA SER A 16 -6.86 -13.69 7.15
C SER A 16 -5.63 -12.78 7.20
N SER A 17 -5.04 -12.60 8.38
CA SER A 17 -3.85 -11.76 8.54
C SER A 17 -2.63 -12.34 7.84
N MET A 18 -2.54 -13.67 7.74
CA MET A 18 -1.44 -14.36 7.07
C MET A 18 -1.55 -14.22 5.54
N GLU A 19 -2.77 -14.28 5.01
CA GLU A 19 -3.05 -14.03 3.60
C GLU A 19 -2.70 -12.59 3.19
N ILE A 20 -3.12 -11.59 3.98
CA ILE A 20 -2.81 -10.17 3.67
C ILE A 20 -1.30 -9.90 3.70
N ARG A 21 -0.55 -10.58 4.58
CA ARG A 21 0.92 -10.44 4.63
C ARG A 21 1.59 -11.00 3.39
N GLU A 22 1.16 -12.16 2.91
CA GLU A 22 1.65 -12.71 1.65
C GLU A 22 1.37 -11.75 0.47
N LYS A 23 0.15 -11.19 0.41
CA LYS A 23 -0.20 -10.21 -0.63
C LYS A 23 0.60 -8.90 -0.50
N LEU A 24 0.87 -8.46 0.74
CA LEU A 24 1.75 -7.33 1.00
C LEU A 24 3.18 -7.62 0.52
N ASP A 25 3.71 -8.81 0.76
CA ASP A 25 5.06 -9.17 0.33
C ASP A 25 5.17 -9.20 -1.20
N ASN A 26 4.14 -9.67 -1.90
CA ASN A 26 4.04 -9.56 -3.36
C ASN A 26 4.01 -8.10 -3.83
N PHE A 27 3.26 -7.24 -3.14
CA PHE A 27 3.25 -5.81 -3.41
C PHE A 27 4.63 -5.17 -3.19
N MET A 28 5.33 -5.50 -2.10
CA MET A 28 6.70 -5.04 -1.84
C MET A 28 7.70 -5.54 -2.88
N GLY A 29 7.52 -6.77 -3.36
CA GLY A 29 8.29 -7.35 -4.47
C GLY A 29 8.09 -6.56 -5.76
N HIS A 30 6.84 -6.23 -6.11
CA HIS A 30 6.52 -5.37 -7.25
C HIS A 30 7.19 -4.00 -7.12
N LEU A 31 7.09 -3.36 -5.95
CA LEU A 31 7.66 -2.03 -5.74
C LEU A 31 9.20 -2.01 -5.88
N ASN A 32 9.88 -3.03 -5.33
CA ASN A 32 11.34 -3.08 -5.32
C ASN A 32 11.95 -3.67 -6.60
N ASN A 33 11.23 -4.51 -7.34
CA ASN A 33 11.82 -5.27 -8.45
C ASN A 33 11.16 -5.00 -9.82
N SER A 34 9.94 -4.48 -9.87
CA SER A 34 9.18 -4.33 -11.12
C SER A 34 9.01 -2.88 -11.56
N MET A 35 9.20 -1.91 -10.66
CA MET A 35 9.17 -0.49 -11.02
C MET A 35 10.55 0.00 -11.47
N GLU A 36 10.60 0.69 -12.62
CA GLU A 36 11.75 1.48 -13.03
C GLU A 36 11.88 2.66 -12.05
N LYS A 37 12.96 2.67 -11.26
CA LYS A 37 13.23 3.70 -10.25
C LYS A 37 14.70 4.08 -10.32
N PRO A 38 15.07 5.33 -9.97
CA PRO A 38 16.47 5.72 -9.93
C PRO A 38 17.27 4.88 -8.94
N ASP A 39 18.57 4.76 -9.18
CA ASP A 39 19.48 4.10 -8.25
C ASP A 39 19.41 4.73 -6.85
N GLY A 40 19.58 3.92 -5.81
CA GLY A 40 19.48 4.37 -4.43
C GLY A 40 18.06 4.56 -3.90
N TYR A 41 17.03 4.19 -4.68
CA TYR A 41 15.64 4.13 -4.24
C TYR A 41 15.23 2.70 -3.86
N PHE A 42 14.65 2.52 -2.68
CA PHE A 42 14.09 1.25 -2.23
C PHE A 42 12.94 1.45 -1.24
N TYR A 43 12.12 0.42 -1.10
CA TYR A 43 10.92 0.44 -0.28
C TYR A 43 11.04 -0.55 0.88
N ASP A 44 10.79 -0.06 2.09
CA ASP A 44 10.59 -0.86 3.29
C ASP A 44 9.19 -0.62 3.85
N TYR A 45 8.75 -1.46 4.79
CA TYR A 45 7.49 -1.23 5.48
C TYR A 45 7.62 -1.45 6.99
N THR A 46 6.83 -0.70 7.75
CA THR A 46 6.73 -0.93 9.19
C THR A 46 5.63 -1.92 9.51
N THR A 47 5.93 -2.86 10.38
CA THR A 47 4.95 -3.74 11.02
C THR A 47 4.37 -3.12 12.29
N ARG A 48 4.96 -2.02 12.79
CA ARG A 48 4.52 -1.34 14.01
C ARG A 48 3.23 -0.55 13.79
N GLY A 49 2.37 -0.52 14.81
CA GLY A 49 1.05 0.13 14.76
C GLY A 49 -0.09 -0.86 14.51
N SER A 50 -1.29 -0.54 14.98
CA SER A 50 -2.42 -1.48 15.01
C SER A 50 -3.19 -1.58 13.68
N LYS A 51 -3.26 -0.50 12.90
CA LYS A 51 -4.21 -0.41 11.77
C LYS A 51 -3.59 -0.54 10.37
N TYR A 52 -2.41 0.01 10.15
CA TYR A 52 -1.82 0.10 8.81
C TYR A 52 -0.38 -0.44 8.77
N TYR A 53 -0.01 -1.08 7.66
CA TYR A 53 1.37 -1.14 7.22
C TYR A 53 1.73 0.19 6.58
N LYS A 54 2.81 0.82 7.05
CA LYS A 54 3.33 2.06 6.47
C LYS A 54 4.44 1.70 5.50
N ILE A 55 4.26 2.02 4.22
CA ILE A 55 5.27 1.79 3.19
C ILE A 55 6.11 3.05 3.08
N ILE A 56 7.41 2.89 3.24
CA ILE A 56 8.38 3.98 3.26
C ILE A 56 9.27 3.84 2.03
N MET A 57 9.40 4.92 1.28
CA MET A 57 10.37 5.07 0.21
C MET A 57 11.61 5.74 0.79
N ASN A 58 12.76 5.11 0.59
CA ASN A 58 14.07 5.63 0.95
C ASN A 58 14.74 6.12 -0.33
N SER A 59 15.33 7.31 -0.28
CA SER A 59 16.00 7.95 -1.41
C SER A 59 17.20 8.74 -0.93
N HIS A 60 18.42 8.26 -1.21
CA HIS A 60 19.67 8.99 -0.94
C HIS A 60 19.76 9.61 0.47
N GLY A 61 19.43 8.82 1.51
CA GLY A 61 19.47 9.29 2.91
C GLY A 61 18.20 10.02 3.39
N SER A 62 17.25 10.29 2.51
CA SER A 62 15.92 10.80 2.86
C SER A 62 14.87 9.68 2.89
N ARG A 63 13.79 9.89 3.65
CA ARG A 63 12.68 8.93 3.78
C ARG A 63 11.35 9.65 3.65
N SER A 64 10.42 9.04 2.92
CA SER A 64 9.05 9.53 2.79
C SER A 64 8.05 8.38 2.85
N VAL A 65 6.83 8.66 3.29
CA VAL A 65 5.77 7.64 3.27
C VAL A 65 5.19 7.58 1.87
N TYR A 66 5.37 6.45 1.22
CA TYR A 66 4.85 6.21 -0.12
C TYR A 66 3.33 5.99 -0.08
N CYS A 67 2.89 5.00 0.71
CA CYS A 67 1.49 4.69 0.91
C CYS A 67 1.25 3.97 2.26
N PHE A 68 -0.02 3.77 2.58
CA PHE A 68 -0.46 2.94 3.71
C PHE A 68 -1.29 1.77 3.19
N VAL A 69 -1.14 0.60 3.81
CA VAL A 69 -1.95 -0.59 3.52
C VAL A 69 -2.71 -0.98 4.79
N ASP A 70 -4.04 -1.09 4.73
CA ASP A 70 -4.83 -1.52 5.88
C ASP A 70 -4.63 -3.01 6.17
N LYS A 71 -4.30 -3.33 7.42
CA LYS A 71 -3.95 -4.69 7.84
C LYS A 71 -5.13 -5.67 7.79
N ARG A 72 -6.36 -5.15 7.78
CA ARG A 72 -7.59 -5.96 7.86
C ARG A 72 -8.15 -6.34 6.50
N ASN A 73 -8.03 -5.45 5.51
CA ASN A 73 -8.64 -5.65 4.19
C ASN A 73 -7.66 -5.47 3.03
N GLY A 74 -6.41 -5.07 3.28
CA GLY A 74 -5.42 -4.88 2.24
C GLY A 74 -5.60 -3.64 1.38
N ASP A 75 -6.48 -2.70 1.74
CA ASP A 75 -6.70 -1.48 0.97
C ASP A 75 -5.47 -0.58 1.00
N ILE A 76 -5.12 -0.03 -0.16
CA ILE A 76 -4.01 0.90 -0.35
C ILE A 76 -4.55 2.34 -0.30
N PHE A 77 -3.94 3.15 0.56
CA PHE A 77 -4.24 4.56 0.73
C PHE A 77 -3.01 5.41 0.44
N LYS A 78 -3.22 6.58 -0.16
CA LYS A 78 -2.16 7.58 -0.30
C LYS A 78 -1.75 8.12 1.08
N SER A 79 -0.49 8.49 1.27
CA SER A 79 -0.07 9.23 2.46
C SER A 79 -0.62 10.67 2.47
N ALA A 80 -1.15 11.12 3.62
CA ALA A 80 -1.43 12.54 3.88
C ALA A 80 -0.35 13.18 4.77
N GLY A 81 0.46 12.36 5.42
CA GLY A 81 1.59 12.74 6.24
C GLY A 81 2.29 11.50 6.76
N TRP A 82 3.20 11.68 7.71
CA TRP A 82 3.98 10.57 8.25
C TRP A 82 3.14 9.53 9.00
N ASN A 83 2.07 9.97 9.66
CA ASN A 83 1.31 9.16 10.61
C ASN A 83 -0.09 8.77 10.13
N SER A 84 -0.54 9.30 9.00
CA SER A 84 -1.93 9.12 8.59
C SER A 84 -2.12 9.05 7.07
N PRO A 85 -3.02 8.17 6.60
CA PRO A 85 -3.42 8.13 5.21
C PRO A 85 -4.34 9.29 4.84
N ALA A 86 -4.36 9.61 3.55
CA ALA A 86 -5.36 10.46 2.94
C ALA A 86 -6.71 9.73 2.83
N LYS A 87 -7.77 10.50 2.60
CA LYS A 87 -9.11 9.95 2.40
C LYS A 87 -9.23 9.21 1.07
N GLY A 88 -9.99 8.11 1.10
CA GLY A 88 -10.34 7.28 -0.05
C GLY A 88 -9.31 6.20 -0.39
N VAL A 89 -9.80 5.09 -0.92
CA VAL A 89 -9.00 3.96 -1.38
C VAL A 89 -8.38 4.27 -2.75
N ARG A 90 -7.17 3.78 -3.01
CA ARG A 90 -6.43 3.94 -4.28
C ARG A 90 -6.23 2.61 -5.01
N GLY A 91 -6.25 1.50 -4.27
CA GLY A 91 -6.09 0.15 -4.77
C GLY A 91 -6.18 -0.84 -3.62
N SER A 92 -5.81 -2.09 -3.86
CA SER A 92 -5.77 -3.13 -2.84
C SER A 92 -4.64 -4.12 -3.13
N VAL A 93 -3.91 -4.55 -2.11
CA VAL A 93 -2.88 -5.59 -2.26
C VAL A 93 -3.49 -6.95 -2.62
N ILE A 94 -4.77 -7.16 -2.31
CA ILE A 94 -5.52 -8.37 -2.69
C ILE A 94 -5.80 -8.40 -4.20
N ASN A 95 -5.84 -7.23 -4.85
CA ASN A 95 -6.08 -7.11 -6.28
C ASN A 95 -4.83 -6.57 -7.01
N PRO A 96 -3.94 -7.44 -7.52
CA PRO A 96 -2.73 -7.04 -8.22
C PRO A 96 -2.94 -6.06 -9.37
N SER A 97 -4.04 -6.18 -10.11
CA SER A 97 -4.37 -5.28 -11.24
C SER A 97 -4.48 -3.82 -10.81
N SER A 98 -4.76 -3.54 -9.53
CA SER A 98 -4.88 -2.19 -9.00
C SER A 98 -3.54 -1.45 -8.85
N TYR A 99 -2.42 -2.18 -8.79
CA TYR A 99 -1.09 -1.60 -8.60
C TYR A 99 -0.06 -2.07 -9.64
N THR A 100 -0.41 -2.92 -10.60
CA THR A 100 0.52 -3.38 -11.64
C THR A 100 1.09 -2.24 -12.48
N HIS A 101 0.32 -1.17 -12.68
CA HIS A 101 0.73 0.04 -13.41
C HIS A 101 1.20 1.17 -12.46
N SER A 102 1.64 0.81 -11.25
CA SER A 102 2.21 1.78 -10.32
C SER A 102 3.57 2.27 -10.78
N ASP A 103 3.84 3.53 -10.50
CA ASP A 103 5.10 4.21 -10.80
C ASP A 103 5.83 4.60 -9.51
N TRP A 104 7.16 4.68 -9.58
CA TRP A 104 7.99 5.03 -8.43
C TRP A 104 7.71 6.43 -7.87
N SER A 105 7.25 7.36 -8.71
CA SER A 105 6.91 8.72 -8.29
C SER A 105 5.57 8.82 -7.52
N GLY A 106 4.79 7.73 -7.49
CA GLY A 106 3.53 7.64 -6.78
C GLY A 106 2.39 8.44 -7.44
N GLY A 107 2.49 8.73 -8.74
CA GLY A 107 1.47 9.45 -9.50
C GLY A 107 0.12 8.72 -9.49
N TRP A 108 0.14 7.40 -9.60
CA TRP A 108 -1.06 6.56 -9.53
C TRP A 108 -1.85 6.68 -8.22
N LEU A 109 -1.20 6.99 -7.09
CA LEU A 109 -1.85 7.14 -5.77
C LEU A 109 -2.72 8.40 -5.67
N TYR A 110 -2.62 9.33 -6.61
CA TYR A 110 -3.49 10.50 -6.65
C TYR A 110 -4.85 10.18 -7.30
N LYS A 111 -4.96 9.06 -8.03
CA LYS A 111 -6.21 8.63 -8.68
C LYS A 111 -7.18 8.12 -7.62
N ILE A 112 -8.29 8.84 -7.42
CA ILE A 112 -9.37 8.39 -6.54
C ILE A 112 -10.30 7.51 -7.39
N PHE A 113 -10.70 6.32 -6.91
CA PHE A 113 -11.76 5.54 -7.57
C PHE A 113 -13.02 6.41 -7.68
N GLY A 114 -13.46 6.68 -8.91
CA GLY A 114 -14.58 7.59 -9.22
C GLY A 114 -14.19 9.02 -9.59
N ASN A 115 -12.91 9.41 -9.48
CA ASN A 115 -12.41 10.67 -10.02
C ASN A 115 -11.54 10.36 -11.24
N SER A 116 -12.10 10.56 -12.43
CA SER A 116 -11.31 10.68 -13.66
C SER A 116 -10.45 11.93 -13.52
N TYR A 117 -9.25 11.79 -12.96
CA TYR A 117 -8.18 12.73 -13.27
C TYR A 117 -7.85 12.52 -14.74
N ASN A 118 -8.62 13.18 -15.60
CA ASN A 118 -8.25 13.38 -16.99
C ASN A 118 -6.89 14.07 -16.93
N GLY A 119 -5.83 13.33 -17.21
CA GLY A 119 -4.55 13.92 -17.57
C GLY A 119 -4.77 14.64 -18.90
N THR A 120 -5.34 15.85 -18.85
CA THR A 120 -5.30 16.77 -19.98
C THR A 120 -3.84 17.12 -20.19
N GLY A 121 -3.36 16.69 -21.35
CA GLY A 121 -2.07 16.91 -21.99
C GLY A 121 -1.10 17.84 -21.31
N ASN A 122 0.10 17.33 -21.09
CA ASN A 122 1.29 18.15 -21.19
C ASN A 122 1.46 18.54 -22.67
N THR A 123 0.69 19.51 -23.14
CA THR A 123 0.98 20.24 -24.38
C THR A 123 2.02 21.29 -24.01
N ILE A 124 3.26 20.94 -24.29
CA ILE A 124 4.41 21.85 -24.32
C ILE A 124 4.05 23.12 -25.10
N GLY A 125 4.11 24.26 -24.42
CA GLY A 125 4.31 25.58 -25.03
C GLY A 125 5.78 25.94 -24.95
#